data_AF-A0A5D4UB02-F1
#
_entry.id   AF-A0A5D4UB02-F1
#
_cell.length_a   1.000
_cell.length_b   1.000
_cell.length_c   1.000
_cell.angle_alpha   90.00
_cell.angle_beta   90.00
_cell.angle_gamma   90.00
#
_symmetry.space_group_name_H-M   'P 1'
#
loop_
_entity.id
_entity.type
_entity.pdbx_description
1 polymer ?
#
loop_
_entity_poly.entity_id
_entity_poly.type
_entity_poly.pdbx_seq_one_letter_code
_entity_poly.pdbx_strand_id
1 'polypeptide(L)'
;MSGFFIALMIFFIVMANIIAFISYKKKKSLYAAAFVLLLLAAVFGAIGGVVALLTIRDPFAIFYGLQVGYYLLINSVIVLIIAVIVTVIKKYIQ
;
A
#
# COMPACT_ATOMS: atom_id res chain seq x y z
N MET A 1 14.87 13.26 -8.67
CA MET A 1 13.87 13.25 -7.59
C MET A 1 14.51 13.88 -6.37
N SER A 2 13.92 14.94 -5.80
CA SER A 2 14.44 15.52 -4.57
C SER A 2 14.38 14.47 -3.44
N GLY A 3 15.37 14.46 -2.55
CA GLY A 3 15.42 13.50 -1.44
C GLY A 3 14.15 13.50 -0.58
N PHE A 4 13.44 14.63 -0.53
CA PHE A 4 12.15 14.77 0.14
C PHE A 4 11.08 13.81 -0.38
N PHE A 5 10.83 13.76 -1.70
CA PHE A 5 9.77 12.90 -2.25
C PHE A 5 10.09 11.41 -2.11
N ILE A 6 11.37 11.05 -2.19
CA ILE A 6 11.82 9.68 -1.93
C ILE A 6 11.56 9.31 -0.47
N ALA A 7 11.96 10.18 0.47
CA ALA A 7 11.73 9.96 1.89
C ALA A 7 10.23 9.84 2.23
N LEU A 8 9.40 10.70 1.63
CA LEU A 8 7.94 10.68 1.81
C LEU A 8 7.32 9.39 1.24
N MET A 9 7.83 8.86 0.13
CA MET A 9 7.36 7.61 -0.45
C MET A 9 7.66 6.42 0.47
N ILE A 10 8.90 6.34 0.96
CA ILE A 10 9.31 5.31 1.92
C ILE A 10 8.45 5.41 3.18
N PHE A 11 8.20 6.61 3.69
CA PHE A 11 7.32 6.84 4.84
C PHE A 11 5.91 6.29 4.62
N PHE A 12 5.26 6.60 3.49
CA PHE A 12 3.92 6.08 3.19
C PHE A 12 3.91 4.55 3.08
N ILE A 13 4.92 3.95 2.46
CA ILE A 13 5.02 2.49 2.32
C ILE A 13 5.18 1.83 3.70
N VAL A 14 6.05 2.36 4.56
CA VAL A 14 6.26 1.84 5.91
C VAL A 14 4.98 1.95 6.74
N MET A 15 4.34 3.12 6.73
CA MET A 15 3.08 3.32 7.46
C MET A 15 1.97 2.39 6.97
N ALA A 16 1.84 2.20 5.66
CA ALA A 16 0.81 1.31 5.12
C ALA A 16 1.00 -0.13 5.58
N ASN A 17 2.24 -0.62 5.59
CA ASN A 17 2.56 -1.96 6.06
C ASN A 17 2.32 -2.11 7.57
N ILE A 18 2.64 -1.10 8.39
CA ILE A 18 2.34 -1.11 9.83
C ILE A 18 0.83 -1.23 10.06
N ILE A 19 0.02 -0.42 9.37
CA ILE A 19 -1.45 -0.44 9.50
C ILE A 19 -2.01 -1.81 9.04
N ALA A 20 -1.51 -2.33 7.92
CA ALA A 20 -1.90 -3.65 7.42
C ALA A 20 -1.55 -4.77 8.40
N PHE A 21 -0.38 -4.71 9.05
CA PHE A 21 0.05 -5.66 10.06
C PHE A 21 -0.82 -5.60 11.32
N ILE A 22 -1.22 -4.40 11.75
CA ILE A 22 -2.18 -4.22 12.86
C ILE A 22 -3.53 -4.84 12.50
N SER A 23 -4.02 -4.62 11.27
CA SER A 23 -5.26 -5.24 10.76
C SER A 23 -5.16 -6.77 10.75
N TYR A 24 -4.04 -7.33 10.30
CA TYR A 24 -3.76 -8.76 10.36
C TYR A 24 -3.83 -9.29 11.79
N LYS A 25 -3.15 -8.65 12.75
CA LYS A 25 -3.19 -9.09 14.16
C LYS A 25 -4.60 -9.05 14.74
N LYS A 26 -5.37 -8.01 14.44
CA LYS A 26 -6.73 -7.83 14.98
C LYS A 26 -7.71 -8.86 14.41
N LYS A 27 -7.68 -9.12 13.10
CA LYS A 27 -8.63 -10.03 12.42
C LYS A 27 -8.12 -11.46 12.22
N LYS A 28 -6.83 -11.70 12.49
CA LYS A 28 -6.10 -12.96 12.21
C LYS A 28 -6.28 -13.46 10.77
N SER A 29 -6.42 -12.53 9.81
CA SER A 29 -6.73 -12.84 8.41
C SER A 29 -5.80 -12.07 7.47
N LEU A 30 -5.10 -12.81 6.60
CA LEU A 30 -4.25 -12.23 5.56
C LEU A 30 -5.07 -11.49 4.50
N TYR A 31 -6.30 -11.94 4.22
CA TYR A 31 -7.23 -11.24 3.32
C TYR A 31 -7.56 -9.83 3.84
N ALA A 32 -7.76 -9.69 5.16
CA ALA A 32 -8.02 -8.39 5.76
C ALA A 32 -6.81 -7.45 5.64
N ALA A 33 -5.59 -7.98 5.72
CA ALA A 33 -4.38 -7.19 5.54
C ALA A 33 -4.21 -6.73 4.09
N ALA A 34 -4.40 -7.64 3.12
CA ALA A 34 -4.37 -7.32 1.69
C ALA A 34 -5.40 -6.24 1.33
N PHE A 35 -6.62 -6.38 1.83
CA PHE A 35 -7.68 -5.40 1.59
C PHE A 35 -7.35 -4.02 2.19
N VAL A 36 -6.78 -3.97 3.40
CA VAL A 36 -6.33 -2.70 4.00
C VAL A 36 -5.20 -2.06 3.19
N LEU A 37 -4.23 -2.83 2.69
CA LEU A 37 -3.19 -2.30 1.79
C LEU A 37 -3.79 -1.71 0.51
N LEU A 38 -4.79 -2.38 -0.07
CA LEU A 38 -5.48 -1.91 -1.27
C LEU A 38 -6.17 -0.55 -1.02
N LEU A 39 -6.87 -0.41 0.11
CA LEU A 39 -7.51 0.87 0.47
C LEU A 39 -6.46 1.96 0.71
N LEU A 40 -5.36 1.63 1.38
CA LEU A 40 -4.27 2.57 1.64
C LEU A 40 -3.53 2.97 0.36
N ALA A 41 -3.48 2.12 -0.66
CA ALA A 41 -2.93 2.46 -1.96
C ALA A 41 -3.67 3.65 -2.60
N ALA A 42 -5.00 3.64 -2.57
CA ALA A 42 -5.81 4.75 -3.05
C ALA A 42 -5.63 6.00 -2.19
N VAL A 43 -5.69 5.85 -0.85
CA VAL A 43 -5.60 6.98 0.09
C VAL A 43 -4.23 7.66 0.03
N PHE A 44 -3.14 6.91 0.20
CA PHE A 44 -1.78 7.46 0.17
C PHE A 44 -1.34 7.87 -1.22
N GLY A 45 -1.84 7.21 -2.28
CA GLY A 45 -1.64 7.67 -3.65
C GLY A 45 -2.29 9.04 -3.89
N ALA A 46 -3.53 9.24 -3.44
CA ALA A 46 -4.23 10.52 -3.55
C ALA A 46 -3.53 11.62 -2.72
N ILE A 47 -3.22 11.34 -1.45
CA ILE A 47 -2.53 12.29 -0.56
C ILE A 47 -1.15 12.66 -1.14
N GLY A 48 -0.36 11.68 -1.57
CA GLY A 48 0.94 11.92 -2.19
C GLY A 48 0.82 12.77 -3.46
N GLY A 49 -0.20 12.51 -4.29
CA GLY A 49 -0.49 13.29 -5.48
C GLY A 49 -0.82 14.75 -5.17
N VAL A 50 -1.71 14.99 -4.20
CA VAL A 50 -2.08 16.35 -3.75
C VAL A 50 -0.85 17.07 -3.18
N VAL A 51 -0.06 16.42 -2.34
CA VAL A 51 1.16 17.03 -1.77
C VAL A 51 2.16 17.41 -2.87
N ALA A 52 2.35 16.54 -3.86
CA ALA A 52 3.24 16.81 -4.99
C ALA A 52 2.73 17.97 -5.86
N LEU A 53 1.42 18.01 -6.16
CA LEU A 53 0.78 19.11 -6.91
C LEU A 53 0.98 20.46 -6.20
N LEU A 54 0.77 20.52 -4.88
CA LEU A 54 0.91 21.76 -4.11
C LEU A 54 2.37 22.24 -4.00
N THR A 55 3.32 21.30 -3.99
CA THR A 55 4.74 21.59 -3.79
C THR A 55 5.45 21.96 -5.09
N ILE A 56 5.21 21.19 -6.15
CA ILE A 56 5.87 21.38 -7.46
C ILE A 56 5.11 22.43 -8.29
N ARG A 57 3.79 22.58 -8.07
CA ARG A 57 2.90 23.46 -8.86
C ARG A 57 2.86 23.12 -10.35
N ASP A 58 2.99 21.83 -10.66
CA ASP A 58 2.94 21.30 -12.01
C ASP A 58 1.90 20.15 -12.06
N PRO A 59 0.99 20.11 -13.06
CA PRO A 59 -0.01 19.05 -13.18
C PRO A 59 0.56 17.63 -13.26
N PHE A 60 1.75 17.45 -13.85
CA PHE A 60 2.44 16.17 -13.94
C PHE A 60 2.96 15.70 -12.57
N ALA A 61 2.97 16.54 -11.54
CA ALA A 61 3.35 16.11 -10.19
C ALA A 61 2.40 15.03 -9.62
N ILE A 62 1.19 14.88 -10.16
CA ILE A 62 0.24 13.81 -9.78
C ILE A 62 0.82 12.40 -9.98
N PHE A 63 1.77 12.22 -10.92
CA PHE A 63 2.41 10.93 -11.16
C PHE A 63 3.20 10.41 -9.97
N TYR A 64 3.68 11.29 -9.08
CA TYR A 64 4.29 10.87 -7.82
C TYR A 64 3.29 10.11 -6.94
N GLY A 65 2.09 10.66 -6.76
CA GLY A 65 1.02 10.01 -6.00
C GLY A 65 0.61 8.68 -6.62
N LEU A 66 0.45 8.67 -7.94
CA LEU A 66 0.14 7.45 -8.69
C LEU A 66 1.21 6.37 -8.48
N GLN A 67 2.48 6.75 -8.45
CA GLN A 67 3.60 5.84 -8.20
C GLN A 67 3.56 5.26 -6.77
N VAL A 68 3.29 6.08 -5.75
CA VAL A 68 3.08 5.60 -4.36
C VAL A 68 1.93 4.59 -4.30
N GLY A 69 0.79 4.94 -4.91
CA GLY A 69 -0.37 4.06 -4.98
C GLY A 69 -0.07 2.75 -5.71
N TYR A 70 0.67 2.81 -6.81
CA TYR A 70 1.08 1.64 -7.59
C TYR A 70 1.92 0.65 -6.76
N TYR A 71 2.92 1.13 -6.01
CA TYR A 71 3.71 0.25 -5.16
C TYR A 71 2.88 -0.43 -4.07
N LEU A 72 1.95 0.30 -3.45
CA LEU A 72 1.05 -0.25 -2.43
C LEU A 72 0.04 -1.22 -3.02
N LEU A 73 -0.44 -0.97 -4.25
CA LEU A 73 -1.33 -1.88 -4.95
C LEU A 73 -0.63 -3.20 -5.26
N ILE A 74 0.60 -3.18 -5.80
CA ILE A 74 1.39 -4.40 -6.00
C ILE A 74 1.56 -5.15 -4.67
N ASN A 75 1.90 -4.44 -3.60
CA ASN A 75 2.06 -5.05 -2.29
C ASN A 75 0.76 -5.72 -1.81
N SER A 76 -0.40 -5.08 -2.02
CA SER A 76 -1.70 -5.68 -1.70
C SER A 76 -1.97 -6.98 -2.48
N VAL A 77 -1.61 -7.02 -3.76
CA VAL A 77 -1.77 -8.21 -4.61
C VAL A 77 -0.86 -9.34 -4.14
N ILE A 78 0.39 -9.05 -3.78
CA ILE A 78 1.32 -10.04 -3.22
C ILE A 78 0.72 -10.67 -1.95
N VAL A 79 0.25 -9.83 -1.01
CA VAL A 79 -0.35 -10.33 0.24
C VAL A 79 -1.63 -11.13 -0.03
N LEU A 80 -2.43 -10.73 -1.03
CA LEU A 80 -3.63 -11.48 -1.43
C LEU A 80 -3.27 -12.87 -1.97
N ILE A 81 -2.27 -12.97 -2.84
CA ILE A 81 -1.78 -14.25 -3.38
C ILE A 81 -1.31 -15.16 -2.24
N ILE A 82 -0.54 -14.62 -1.30
CA ILE A 82 -0.10 -15.36 -0.10
C ILE A 82 -1.31 -15.85 0.71
N ALA A 83 -2.34 -15.01 0.89
CA ALA A 83 -3.56 -15.38 1.59
C ALA A 83 -4.26 -16.58 0.94
N VAL A 84 -4.35 -16.59 -0.40
CA VAL A 84 -4.93 -17.69 -1.18
C VAL A 84 -4.11 -18.97 -1.00
N ILE A 85 -2.79 -18.90 -1.17
CA ILE A 85 -1.88 -20.05 -1.00
C ILE A 85 -2.03 -20.66 0.39
N VAL A 86 -1.99 -19.85 1.45
CA VAL A 86 -2.14 -20.33 2.84
C VAL A 86 -3.51 -20.99 3.05
N THR A 87 -4.56 -20.46 2.43
CA THR A 87 -5.91 -21.04 2.53
C THR A 87 -5.98 -22.41 1.84
N VAL A 88 -5.40 -22.52 0.65
CA VAL A 88 -5.33 -23.77 -0.10
C VAL A 88 -4.52 -24.82 0.67
N ILE A 89 -3.33 -24.47 1.16
CA ILE A 89 -2.47 -25.37 1.93
C ILE A 89 -3.22 -25.88 3.17
N LYS A 90 -3.88 -25.00 3.93
CA LYS A 90 -4.66 -25.41 5.11
C LYS A 90 -5.77 -26.40 4.75
N LYS A 91 -6.43 -26.23 3.60
CA LYS A 91 -7.49 -27.13 3.14
C LYS A 91 -6.98 -28.51 2.70
N TYR A 92 -5.73 -28.62 2.25
CA TYR A 92 -5.14 -29.89 1.85
C TYR A 92 -4.42 -30.63 2.98
N ILE A 93 -3.89 -29.90 3.97
CA ILE A 93 -3.20 -30.48 5.13
C ILE A 93 -4.18 -30.87 6.25
N GLN A 94 -5.32 -30.18 6.38
CA GLN A 94 -6.36 -30.42 7.37
C GLN A 94 -7.56 -31.15 6.76
#